data_AF-A0A0J6SSL7-F1
#
_entry.id   AF-A0A0J6SSL7-F1
#
_cell.length_a   1.000
_cell.length_b   1.000
_cell.length_c   1.000
_cell.angle_alpha   90.00
_cell.angle_beta   90.00
_cell.angle_gamma   90.00
#
_symmetry.space_group_name_H-M   'P 1'
#
loop_
_entity.id
_entity.type
_entity.pdbx_description
1 polymer ?
#
loop_
_entity_poly.entity_id
_entity_poly.type
_entity_poly.pdbx_seq_one_letter_code
_entity_poly.pdbx_strand_id
1 'polypeptide(L)' 'MRYKVKARTAVDFGRLREAVAASTHIFAASERRLTLSIGEVDERVRERIRQLGGTIQPEHRYVPETAIV' A
#
# COMPACT_ATOMS: atom_id res chain seq x y z
N MET A 1 -6.82 2.72 -9.19
CA MET A 1 -7.23 2.88 -7.77
C MET A 1 -5.98 2.87 -6.89
N ARG A 2 -5.93 3.60 -5.75
CA ARG A 2 -4.76 3.60 -4.85
C ARG A 2 -4.97 2.63 -3.69
N TYR A 3 -3.87 2.11 -3.17
CA TYR A 3 -3.87 1.20 -2.02
C TYR A 3 -2.81 1.62 -1.02
N LYS A 4 -3.08 1.37 0.24
CA LYS A 4 -2.18 1.55 1.36
C LYS A 4 -1.70 0.19 1.84
N VAL A 5 -0.39 0.00 1.90
CA VAL A 5 0.25 -1.20 2.43
C VAL A 5 0.92 -0.85 3.75
N LYS A 6 0.59 -1.57 4.81
CA LYS A 6 1.20 -1.41 6.13
C LYS A 6 2.06 -2.62 6.47
N ALA A 7 3.29 -2.36 6.90
CA ALA A 7 4.21 -3.35 7.41
C ALA A 7 4.22 -3.33 8.96
N ARG A 8 4.63 -4.45 9.57
CA ARG A 8 4.73 -4.58 11.03
C ARG A 8 6.10 -4.19 11.57
N THR A 9 7.15 -4.40 10.78
CA THR A 9 8.55 -4.11 11.14
C THR A 9 9.25 -3.31 10.04
N ALA A 10 10.36 -2.66 10.38
CA ALA A 10 11.20 -1.96 9.40
C ALA A 10 11.80 -2.91 8.34
N VAL A 11 12.13 -4.14 8.74
CA VAL A 11 12.63 -5.17 7.82
C VAL A 11 11.56 -5.57 6.81
N ASP A 12 10.34 -5.83 7.27
CA ASP A 12 9.22 -6.16 6.37
C ASP A 12 8.87 -4.97 5.47
N PHE A 13 8.97 -3.75 5.98
CA PHE A 13 8.75 -2.54 5.20
C PHE A 13 9.73 -2.43 4.03
N GLY A 14 11.02 -2.68 4.26
CA GLY A 14 12.03 -2.70 3.19
C GLY A 14 11.70 -3.74 2.12
N ARG A 15 11.43 -4.99 2.53
CA ARG A 15 11.06 -6.09 1.63
C ARG A 15 9.78 -5.80 0.85
N LEU A 16 8.78 -5.24 1.51
CA LEU A 16 7.53 -4.82 0.87
C LEU A 16 7.82 -3.74 -0.15
N ARG A 17 8.56 -2.68 0.21
CA ARG A 17 8.92 -1.60 -0.71
C ARG A 17 9.58 -2.11 -1.98
N GLU A 18 10.54 -3.02 -1.85
CA GLU A 18 11.20 -3.66 -3.00
C GLU A 18 10.22 -4.49 -3.84
N ALA A 19 9.40 -5.32 -3.19
CA ALA A 19 8.42 -6.16 -3.86
C ALA A 19 7.38 -5.36 -4.64
N VAL A 20 6.87 -4.23 -4.10
CA VAL A 20 5.93 -3.38 -4.83
C VAL A 20 6.61 -2.47 -5.84
N ALA A 21 7.82 -1.98 -5.60
CA ALA A 21 8.54 -1.13 -6.57
C ALA A 21 8.79 -1.87 -7.90
N ALA A 22 8.96 -3.19 -7.86
CA ALA A 22 9.16 -4.03 -9.04
C ALA A 22 7.87 -4.27 -9.85
N SER A 23 6.68 -4.01 -9.29
CA SER A 23 5.41 -4.41 -9.90
C SER A 23 4.38 -3.29 -10.04
N THR A 24 4.49 -2.22 -9.26
CA THR A 24 3.57 -1.07 -9.32
C THR A 24 4.29 0.24 -8.97
N HIS A 25 3.62 1.35 -9.25
CA HIS A 25 4.09 2.67 -8.89
C HIS A 25 3.87 2.95 -7.40
N ILE A 26 4.92 3.40 -6.71
CA ILE A 26 4.85 3.86 -5.32
C ILE A 26 4.65 5.37 -5.33
N PHE A 27 3.50 5.84 -4.86
CA PHE A 27 3.19 7.27 -4.76
C PHE A 27 3.81 7.90 -3.51
N ALA A 28 3.86 7.16 -2.40
CA ALA A 28 4.44 7.63 -1.16
C ALA A 28 4.94 6.46 -0.33
N ALA A 29 6.01 6.68 0.42
CA ALA A 29 6.57 5.75 1.38
C ALA A 29 6.85 6.49 2.69
N SER A 30 6.39 5.94 3.82
CA SER A 30 6.61 6.48 5.14
C SER A 30 7.26 5.43 6.01
N GLU A 31 8.59 5.52 6.16
CA GLU A 31 9.37 4.62 7.01
C GLU A 31 8.99 4.76 8.49
N ARG A 32 8.73 5.99 8.95
CA ARG A 32 8.26 6.26 10.33
C ARG A 32 6.96 5.56 10.67
N ARG A 33 6.04 5.42 9.70
CA ARG A 33 4.74 4.77 9.88
C ARG A 33 4.71 3.36 9.30
N LEU A 34 5.82 2.88 8.74
CA LEU A 34 5.92 1.60 8.02
C LEU A 34 4.80 1.42 6.99
N THR A 35 4.50 2.47 6.22
CA THR A 35 3.35 2.49 5.30
C THR A 35 3.75 2.91 3.89
N LEU A 36 3.21 2.26 2.86
CA LEU A 36 3.37 2.58 1.45
C LEU A 36 2.01 2.94 0.85
N SER A 37 1.91 4.03 0.08
CA SER A 37 0.79 4.23 -0.85
C SER A 37 1.24 3.85 -2.25
N ILE A 38 0.54 2.89 -2.83
CA ILE A 38 0.85 2.27 -4.10
C ILE A 38 -0.32 2.43 -5.07
N GLY A 39 -0.02 2.27 -6.36
CA GLY A 39 -0.99 2.26 -7.43
C GLY A 39 -1.79 0.98 -7.52
N GLU A 40 -2.30 0.72 -8.73
CA GLU A 40 -3.02 -0.52 -8.98
C GLU A 40 -2.14 -1.73 -8.71
N VAL A 41 -2.77 -2.73 -8.11
CA VAL A 41 -2.15 -3.98 -7.72
C VAL A 41 -2.97 -5.13 -8.27
N ASP A 42 -2.31 -5.94 -9.06
CA ASP A 42 -2.80 -7.25 -9.48
C ASP A 42 -2.77 -8.25 -8.31
N GLU A 43 -3.40 -9.41 -8.52
CA GLU A 43 -3.57 -10.43 -7.51
C GLU A 43 -2.23 -11.01 -7.02
N ARG A 44 -1.24 -11.16 -7.92
CA ARG A 44 0.09 -11.69 -7.55
C ARG A 44 0.81 -10.75 -6.59
N VAL A 45 0.71 -9.43 -6.81
CA VAL A 45 1.28 -8.44 -5.90
C VAL A 45 0.57 -8.47 -4.54
N ARG A 46 -0.76 -8.63 -4.52
CA ARG A 46 -1.53 -8.76 -3.26
C ARG A 46 -1.11 -10.00 -2.47
N GLU A 47 -0.96 -11.14 -3.12
CA GLU A 47 -0.50 -12.37 -2.48
C GLU A 47 0.92 -12.19 -1.93
N ARG A 48 1.82 -11.59 -2.69
CA ARG A 48 3.19 -11.34 -2.25
C ARG A 48 3.26 -10.39 -1.06
N ILE A 49 2.44 -9.34 -1.04
CA ILE A 49 2.30 -8.45 0.11
C ILE A 49 1.84 -9.23 1.35
N ARG A 50 0.86 -10.12 1.21
CA ARG A 50 0.37 -10.96 2.32
C ARG A 50 1.43 -11.94 2.82
N GLN A 51 2.18 -12.57 1.91
CA GLN A 51 3.29 -13.48 2.25
C GLN A 51 4.40 -12.78 3.03
N LEU A 52 4.64 -11.49 2.72
CA LEU A 52 5.60 -10.64 3.44
C LEU A 52 5.02 -10.03 4.73
N GLY A 53 3.84 -10.48 5.18
CA GLY A 53 3.19 -10.00 6.40
C GLY A 53 2.60 -8.59 6.30
N GLY A 54 2.54 -8.03 5.09
CA GLY A 54 1.95 -6.74 4.80
C GLY A 54 0.42 -6.80 4.73
N THR A 55 -0.24 -5.74 5.16
CA THR A 55 -1.69 -5.59 5.00
C THR A 55 -1.95 -4.56 3.91
N ILE A 56 -2.75 -4.91 2.90
CA ILE A 56 -3.18 -3.99 1.85
C ILE A 56 -4.62 -3.54 2.10
N GLN A 57 -4.86 -2.23 2.02
CA GLN A 57 -6.16 -1.61 2.17
C GLN A 57 -6.40 -0.66 1.01
N PRO A 58 -7.62 -0.59 0.45
CA PRO A 58 -7.94 0.43 -0.54
C PRO A 58 -7.79 1.82 0.10
N GLU A 59 -7.04 2.70 -0.56
CA GLU A 59 -7.00 4.10 -0.17
C GLU A 59 -8.25 4.74 -0.74
N HIS A 60 -9.30 4.84 0.09
CA HIS A 60 -10.49 5.60 -0.28
C HIS A 60 -10.04 7.02 -0.59
N ARG A 61 -10.20 7.43 -1.86
CA ARG A 61 -10.11 8.85 -2.21
C ARG A 61 -11.07 9.55 -1.26
N TYR A 62 -10.58 10.61 -0.62
CA TYR A 62 -11.44 11.57 0.05
C TYR A 62 -12.46 12.03 -0.99
N VAL A 63 -13.65 11.45 -0.95
CA VAL A 63 -14.83 12.05 -1.56
C VAL A 63 -15.17 13.17 -0.60
N PRO A 64 -14.97 14.45 -0.95
CA PRO A 64 -15.53 15.51 -0.13
C PRO A 64 -17.01 15.18 0.03
N GLU A 65 -17.49 15.25 1.27
CA GLU A 65 -18.89 15.11 1.61
C GLU A 65 -19.66 16.31 1.04
N THR A 66 -19.82 16.34 -0.28
CA THR A 66 -20.67 17.30 -0.99
C THR A 66 -21.86 16.52 -1.55
N ALA A 67 -22.71 16.03 -0.66
CA ALA A 67 -24.12 15.75 -0.96
C ALA A 67 -24.81 15.39 0.36
N ILE A 68 -25.49 16.36 0.94
CA ILE A 68 -26.81 16.31 1.61
C ILE A 68 -26.83 17.58 2.47
N VAL A 69 -27.35 18.69 1.95
CA VAL A 69 -28.72 19.19 2.21
C VAL A 69 -29.12 20.05 1.01
#